data_AF-A0A101MLK8-F1
#
_entry.id   AF-A0A101MLK8-F1
#
_cell.length_a   1.000
_cell.length_b   1.000
_cell.length_c   1.000
_cell.angle_alpha   90.00
_cell.angle_beta   90.00
_cell.angle_gamma   90.00
#
_symmetry.space_group_name_H-M   'P 1'
#
loop_
_entity.id
_entity.type
_entity.pdbx_description
1 polymer ?
#
loop_
_entity_poly.entity_id
_entity_poly.type
_entity_poly.pdbx_seq_one_letter_code
_entity_poly.pdbx_strand_id
1 'polypeptide(L)'
;MSLYSAIQFCSVSFLYTSGSNLGDFQFLFIDLLLIMPIAVFMGWADPSPTLSRKRPTADLVSRKVLTPLLGQILLVVLSQFAVFETVQLQPWFLPPQLDLEKSNIVNSENTALFLFSCFQYIFISIVLSAGPPFRKPMTQNVPYLCTIIVNILISGCMLFRPSDWVTEVMQLTFMSNVFKFWLIALAFGVFVLSWTAEKNIFPRVAQMLGHARARLQPHYRKKRKMYKVLLEALRL
;
A
#
# COMPACT_ATOMS: atom_id res chain seq x y z
N MET A 1 -6.75 -1.47 -4.67
CA MET A 1 -6.61 -2.93 -4.65
C MET A 1 -5.21 -3.41 -5.03
N SER A 2 -4.64 -3.07 -6.19
CA SER A 2 -3.32 -3.59 -6.61
C SER A 2 -2.17 -3.42 -5.61
N LEU A 3 -2.07 -2.27 -4.94
CA LEU A 3 -1.05 -2.03 -3.92
C LEU A 3 -1.22 -2.86 -2.65
N TYR A 4 -2.47 -3.18 -2.28
CA TYR A 4 -2.73 -4.08 -1.15
C TYR A 4 -2.22 -5.48 -1.46
N SER A 5 -2.55 -6.01 -2.64
CA SER A 5 -2.06 -7.31 -3.09
C SER A 5 -0.53 -7.34 -3.20
N ALA A 6 0.11 -6.23 -3.60
CA ALA A 6 1.57 -6.14 -3.65
C ALA A 6 2.20 -6.20 -2.24
N ILE A 7 1.65 -5.48 -1.25
CA ILE A 7 2.12 -5.55 0.14
C ILE A 7 2.01 -6.99 0.65
N GLN A 8 0.85 -7.64 0.49
CA GLN A 8 0.63 -9.03 0.93
C GLN A 8 1.60 -9.99 0.24
N PHE A 9 1.73 -9.88 -1.08
CA PHE A 9 2.64 -10.71 -1.86
C PHE A 9 4.09 -10.56 -1.41
N CYS A 10 4.55 -9.33 -1.16
CA CYS A 10 5.91 -9.07 -0.70
C CYS A 10 6.14 -9.63 0.71
N SER A 11 5.23 -9.40 1.65
CA SER A 11 5.34 -9.92 3.02
C SER A 11 5.44 -11.44 3.03
N VAL A 12 4.56 -12.10 2.28
CA VAL A 12 4.53 -13.55 2.14
C VAL A 12 5.80 -14.05 1.47
N SER A 13 6.27 -13.38 0.41
CA SER A 13 7.49 -13.77 -0.30
C SER A 13 8.72 -13.72 0.61
N PHE A 14 8.90 -12.66 1.41
CA PHE A 14 10.02 -12.58 2.37
C PHE A 14 9.94 -13.68 3.43
N LEU A 15 8.75 -13.95 3.98
CA LEU A 15 8.60 -15.03 4.96
C LEU A 15 8.90 -16.40 4.36
N TYR A 16 8.48 -16.65 3.12
CA TYR A 16 8.82 -17.90 2.44
C TYR A 16 10.33 -18.07 2.24
N THR A 17 11.10 -16.99 2.06
CA THR A 17 12.57 -17.12 1.94
C THR A 17 13.23 -17.65 3.22
N SER A 18 12.64 -17.38 4.38
CA SER A 18 13.10 -17.95 5.67
C SER A 18 12.39 -19.26 6.05
N GLY A 19 11.54 -19.82 5.19
CA GLY A 19 10.78 -21.03 5.50
C GLY A 19 9.58 -20.80 6.44
N SER A 20 9.07 -19.57 6.50
CA SER A 20 7.90 -19.19 7.30
C SER A 20 6.72 -18.74 6.43
N ASN A 21 5.55 -18.54 7.04
CA ASN A 21 4.39 -17.92 6.43
C ASN A 21 3.62 -17.07 7.45
N LEU A 22 2.76 -16.18 6.96
CA LEU A 22 1.76 -15.48 7.77
C LEU A 22 0.73 -16.48 8.30
N GLY A 23 0.23 -16.23 9.49
CA GLY A 23 -0.84 -17.02 10.10
C GLY A 23 -2.19 -16.77 9.46
N ASP A 24 -3.08 -17.77 9.50
CA ASP A 24 -4.42 -17.66 8.91
C ASP A 24 -5.23 -16.50 9.52
N PHE A 25 -5.14 -16.30 10.83
CA PHE A 25 -5.78 -15.18 11.51
C PHE A 25 -5.13 -13.83 11.17
N GLN A 26 -3.83 -13.80 10.86
CA GLN A 26 -3.16 -12.59 10.40
C GLN A 26 -3.67 -12.18 9.01
N PHE A 27 -3.84 -13.14 8.09
CA PHE A 27 -4.49 -12.90 6.79
C PHE A 27 -5.94 -12.42 6.97
N LEU A 28 -6.72 -13.11 7.80
CA LEU A 28 -8.10 -12.72 8.08
C LEU A 28 -8.19 -11.30 8.65
N PHE A 29 -7.30 -10.95 9.58
CA PHE A 29 -7.24 -9.61 10.16
C PHE A 29 -6.94 -8.56 9.08
N ILE A 30 -5.93 -8.81 8.24
CA ILE A 30 -5.55 -7.91 7.15
C ILE A 30 -6.73 -7.68 6.20
N ASP A 31 -7.34 -8.75 5.69
CA ASP A 31 -8.35 -8.63 4.64
C ASP A 31 -9.69 -8.12 5.19
N LEU A 32 -10.18 -8.71 6.29
CA LEU A 32 -11.52 -8.46 6.80
C LEU A 32 -11.59 -7.23 7.72
N LEU A 33 -10.63 -7.05 8.61
CA LEU A 33 -10.70 -5.98 9.61
C LEU A 33 -9.97 -4.72 9.15
N LEU A 34 -8.91 -4.86 8.36
CA LEU A 34 -8.13 -3.74 7.85
C LEU A 34 -8.63 -3.27 6.48
N ILE A 35 -8.52 -4.13 5.46
CA ILE A 35 -8.71 -3.73 4.06
C ILE A 35 -10.19 -3.55 3.72
N MET A 36 -11.07 -4.47 4.12
CA MET A 36 -12.49 -4.41 3.77
C MET A 36 -13.15 -3.10 4.24
N PRO A 37 -13.04 -2.66 5.52
CA PRO A 37 -13.67 -1.42 5.96
C PRO A 37 -13.07 -0.20 5.26
N ILE A 38 -11.75 -0.18 5.10
CA ILE A 38 -11.05 0.88 4.34
C ILE A 38 -11.63 0.96 2.92
N ALA A 39 -11.75 -0.17 2.22
CA ALA A 39 -12.23 -0.22 0.85
C ALA A 39 -13.70 0.24 0.72
N VAL A 40 -14.57 -0.20 1.65
CA VAL A 40 -15.98 0.19 1.68
C VAL A 40 -16.13 1.69 1.88
N PHE A 41 -15.55 2.24 2.95
CA PHE A 41 -15.73 3.66 3.27
C PHE A 41 -14.97 4.59 2.33
N MET A 42 -13.83 4.16 1.76
CA MET A 42 -13.16 4.89 0.69
C MET A 42 -14.06 5.04 -0.55
N GLY A 43 -14.95 4.07 -0.80
CA GLY A 43 -15.94 4.11 -1.87
C GLY A 43 -17.06 5.13 -1.67
N TRP A 44 -17.33 5.55 -0.43
CA TRP A 44 -18.40 6.49 -0.08
C TRP A 44 -18.02 7.96 -0.26
N ALA A 45 -16.87 8.25 -0.89
CA ALA A 45 -16.44 9.61 -1.13
C ALA A 45 -17.37 10.34 -2.13
N ASP A 46 -17.95 11.45 -1.70
CA ASP A 46 -18.82 12.29 -2.52
C ASP A 46 -18.11 12.87 -3.77
N PRO A 47 -18.87 13.12 -4.85
CA PRO A 47 -18.35 13.81 -6.04
C PRO A 47 -18.00 15.27 -5.75
N SER A 48 -17.10 15.83 -6.57
CA SER A 48 -16.79 17.27 -6.55
C SER A 48 -18.04 18.11 -6.87
N PRO A 49 -18.31 19.23 -6.14
CA PRO A 49 -19.46 20.09 -6.40
C PRO A 49 -19.39 20.82 -7.74
N THR A 50 -18.18 20.93 -8.32
CA THR A 50 -17.95 21.58 -9.62
C THR A 50 -17.41 20.59 -10.64
N LEU A 51 -17.95 20.64 -11.86
CA LEU A 51 -17.47 19.88 -13.02
C LEU A 51 -16.09 20.38 -13.45
N SER A 52 -15.09 19.48 -13.43
CA SER A 52 -13.75 19.81 -13.89
C SER A 52 -13.62 19.64 -15.42
N ARG A 53 -12.88 20.54 -16.09
CA ARG A 53 -12.60 20.46 -17.54
C ARG A 53 -11.71 19.26 -17.91
N LYS A 54 -11.02 18.67 -16.92
CA LYS A 54 -10.12 17.52 -17.09
C LYS A 54 -10.95 16.23 -17.11
N ARG A 55 -10.71 15.33 -18.07
CA ARG A 55 -11.37 14.02 -18.06
C ARG A 55 -10.65 13.05 -17.10
N PRO A 56 -11.37 12.15 -16.42
CA PRO A 56 -10.77 11.04 -15.69
C PRO A 56 -9.91 10.18 -16.62
N THR A 57 -8.91 9.52 -16.05
CA THR A 57 -8.11 8.54 -16.80
C THR A 57 -9.00 7.33 -17.09
N ALA A 58 -9.23 7.02 -18.36
CA ALA A 58 -10.14 5.93 -18.77
C ALA A 58 -9.51 4.54 -18.69
N ASP A 59 -8.17 4.45 -18.74
CA ASP A 59 -7.44 3.18 -18.74
C ASP A 59 -6.59 3.03 -17.46
N LEU A 60 -6.83 1.92 -16.74
CA LEU A 60 -6.01 1.46 -15.61
C LEU A 60 -4.56 1.19 -16.05
N VAL A 61 -4.38 0.65 -17.26
CA VAL A 61 -3.05 0.38 -17.85
C VAL A 61 -2.59 1.60 -18.65
N SER A 62 -2.43 2.73 -17.97
CA SER A 62 -1.84 3.94 -18.57
C SER A 62 -0.56 4.32 -17.87
N ARG A 63 0.40 4.93 -18.58
CA ARG A 63 1.70 5.35 -17.99
C ARG A 63 1.52 6.25 -16.76
N LYS A 64 0.47 7.05 -16.75
CA LYS A 64 0.13 7.96 -15.65
C LYS A 64 -0.33 7.24 -14.38
N VAL A 65 -0.76 5.98 -14.49
CA VAL A 65 -1.22 5.14 -13.37
C VAL A 65 -0.16 4.08 -13.05
N LEU A 66 0.45 3.47 -14.07
CA LEU A 66 1.42 2.40 -13.90
C LEU A 66 2.75 2.87 -13.30
N THR A 67 3.26 4.04 -13.69
CA THR A 67 4.50 4.60 -13.12
C THR A 67 4.38 4.84 -11.61
N PRO A 68 3.34 5.55 -11.11
CA PRO A 68 3.11 5.66 -9.67
C PRO A 68 2.93 4.30 -9.01
N LEU A 69 2.13 3.41 -9.59
CA LEU A 69 1.89 2.08 -9.04
C LEU A 69 3.19 1.29 -8.83
N LEU A 70 4.05 1.20 -9.85
CA LEU A 70 5.33 0.48 -9.77
C LEU A 70 6.29 1.16 -8.79
N GLY A 71 6.33 2.49 -8.75
CA GLY A 71 7.14 3.23 -7.79
C GLY A 71 6.73 2.96 -6.34
N GLN A 72 5.42 2.91 -6.08
CA GLN A 72 4.91 2.56 -4.75
C GLN A 72 5.21 1.09 -4.39
N ILE A 73 5.07 0.16 -5.34
CA ILE A 73 5.46 -1.24 -5.12
C ILE A 73 6.94 -1.35 -4.76
N LEU A 74 7.81 -0.63 -5.45
CA LEU A 74 9.24 -0.61 -5.15
C LEU A 74 9.52 -0.08 -3.73
N LEU A 75 8.86 1.01 -3.32
CA LEU A 75 8.99 1.54 -1.96
C LEU A 75 8.52 0.53 -0.90
N VAL A 76 7.42 -0.18 -1.17
CA VAL A 76 6.92 -1.27 -0.31
C VAL A 76 7.96 -2.37 -0.17
N VAL A 77 8.48 -2.89 -1.30
CA VAL A 77 9.50 -3.95 -1.31
C VAL A 77 10.74 -3.54 -0.52
N LEU A 78 11.28 -2.35 -0.78
CA LEU A 78 12.50 -1.86 -0.12
C LEU A 78 12.29 -1.68 1.39
N SER A 79 11.15 -1.15 1.79
CA SER A 79 10.85 -0.94 3.20
C SER A 79 10.61 -2.24 3.96
N GLN A 80 9.93 -3.23 3.35
CA GLN A 80 9.77 -4.56 3.94
C GLN A 80 11.08 -5.32 4.02
N PHE A 81 11.92 -5.22 2.99
CA PHE A 81 13.28 -5.77 3.02
C PHE A 81 14.09 -5.19 4.18
N ALA A 82 14.02 -3.87 4.39
CA ALA A 82 14.70 -3.24 5.52
C ALA A 82 14.20 -3.76 6.87
N VAL A 83 12.89 -3.99 7.04
CA VAL A 83 12.34 -4.61 8.25
C VAL A 83 12.86 -6.04 8.41
N PHE A 84 12.79 -6.84 7.36
CA PHE A 84 13.23 -8.23 7.37
C PHE A 84 14.70 -8.38 7.81
N GLU A 85 15.62 -7.65 7.20
CA GLU A 85 17.04 -7.67 7.55
C GLU A 85 17.30 -7.14 8.97
N THR A 86 16.67 -6.03 9.35
CA THR A 86 16.94 -5.40 10.65
C THR A 86 16.43 -6.22 11.83
N VAL A 87 15.38 -7.03 11.65
CA VAL A 87 14.85 -7.95 12.66
C VAL A 87 15.84 -9.07 12.95
N GLN A 88 16.50 -9.62 11.93
CA GLN A 88 17.49 -10.69 12.07
C GLN A 88 18.73 -10.25 12.87
N LEU A 89 19.05 -8.96 12.84
CA LEU A 89 20.17 -8.39 13.59
C LEU A 89 19.87 -8.16 15.09
N GLN A 90 18.64 -8.38 15.53
CA GLN A 90 18.24 -8.10 16.90
C GLN A 90 18.61 -9.23 17.87
N PRO A 91 18.99 -8.92 19.12
CA PRO A 91 19.39 -9.94 20.10
C PRO A 91 18.23 -10.82 20.58
N TRP A 92 16.99 -10.37 20.43
CA TRP A 92 15.76 -11.10 20.77
C TRP A 92 15.18 -11.85 19.56
N PHE A 93 15.92 -11.91 18.45
CA PHE A 93 15.49 -12.57 17.23
C PHE A 93 15.23 -14.07 17.48
N LEU A 94 14.00 -14.49 17.23
CA LEU A 94 13.63 -15.89 17.21
C LEU A 94 13.57 -16.37 15.75
N PRO A 95 14.52 -17.22 15.30
CA PRO A 95 14.52 -17.74 13.95
C PRO A 95 13.31 -18.66 13.72
N PRO A 96 12.81 -18.76 12.49
CA PRO A 96 11.82 -19.77 12.15
C PRO A 96 12.44 -21.16 12.35
N GLN A 97 11.72 -22.00 13.11
CA GLN A 97 12.01 -23.43 13.13
C GLN A 97 11.64 -23.99 11.74
N LEU A 98 12.37 -24.98 11.24
CA LEU A 98 12.10 -25.57 9.91
C LEU A 98 11.50 -26.95 10.12
N ASP A 99 10.21 -27.00 10.43
CA ASP A 99 9.49 -28.28 10.51
C ASP A 99 8.80 -28.57 9.18
N LEU A 100 9.11 -29.73 8.59
CA LEU A 100 8.55 -30.18 7.31
C LEU A 100 7.04 -30.50 7.39
N GLU A 101 6.49 -30.64 8.60
CA GLU A 101 5.10 -31.06 8.84
C GLU A 101 4.17 -29.94 9.31
N LYS A 102 4.70 -28.80 9.78
CA LYS A 102 3.89 -27.68 10.30
C LYS A 102 4.41 -26.36 9.78
N SER A 103 3.50 -25.45 9.40
CA SER A 103 3.88 -24.08 9.04
C SER A 103 4.44 -23.37 10.28
N ASN A 104 5.70 -22.93 10.20
CA ASN A 104 6.36 -22.19 11.28
C ASN A 104 5.92 -20.72 11.26
N ILE A 105 4.76 -20.47 11.87
CA ILE A 105 4.14 -19.15 11.91
C ILE A 105 4.71 -18.29 13.06
N VAL A 106 5.12 -18.92 14.17
CA VAL A 106 5.65 -18.21 15.35
C VAL A 106 7.12 -17.88 15.14
N ASN A 107 7.41 -16.66 14.68
CA ASN A 107 8.77 -16.13 14.60
C ASN A 107 8.79 -14.60 14.62
N SER A 108 9.99 -14.06 14.82
CA SER A 108 10.19 -12.61 14.96
C SER A 108 10.02 -11.85 13.63
N GLU A 109 10.36 -12.48 12.50
CA GLU A 109 10.23 -11.89 11.17
C GLU A 109 8.77 -11.67 10.80
N ASN A 110 7.95 -12.69 11.02
CA ASN A 110 6.51 -12.68 10.78
C ASN A 110 5.85 -11.62 11.64
N THR A 111 6.12 -11.60 12.94
CA THR A 111 5.57 -10.59 13.85
C THR A 111 5.91 -9.18 13.39
N ALA A 112 7.18 -8.92 13.03
CA ALA A 112 7.62 -7.60 12.59
C ALA A 112 7.03 -7.21 11.23
N LEU A 113 7.07 -8.10 10.23
CA LEU A 113 6.52 -7.86 8.90
C LEU A 113 5.00 -7.70 8.95
N PHE A 114 4.29 -8.49 9.74
CA PHE A 114 2.84 -8.38 9.94
C PHE A 114 2.46 -7.02 10.52
N LEU A 115 3.08 -6.63 11.64
CA LEU A 115 2.80 -5.35 12.31
C LEU A 115 3.17 -4.17 11.41
N PHE A 116 4.30 -4.24 10.71
CA PHE A 116 4.70 -3.21 9.75
C PHE A 116 3.71 -3.12 8.57
N SER A 117 3.29 -4.26 8.02
CA SER A 117 2.33 -4.32 6.92
C SER A 117 0.99 -3.71 7.31
N CYS A 118 0.52 -3.89 8.56
CA CYS A 118 -0.69 -3.24 9.06
C CYS A 118 -0.63 -1.71 8.91
N PHE A 119 0.47 -1.08 9.32
CA PHE A 119 0.66 0.36 9.12
C PHE A 119 0.80 0.73 7.64
N GLN A 120 1.50 -0.08 6.84
CA GLN A 120 1.61 0.14 5.39
C GLN A 120 0.23 0.15 4.72
N TYR A 121 -0.66 -0.78 5.05
CA TYR A 121 -2.02 -0.83 4.50
C TYR A 121 -2.85 0.42 4.82
N ILE A 122 -2.73 0.92 6.06
CA ILE A 122 -3.42 2.14 6.49
C ILE A 122 -2.85 3.34 5.72
N PHE A 123 -1.52 3.50 5.73
CA PHE A 123 -0.86 4.66 5.13
C PHE A 123 -0.99 4.71 3.62
N ILE A 124 -0.89 3.57 2.93
CA ILE A 124 -1.10 3.54 1.48
C ILE A 124 -2.53 3.90 1.11
N SER A 125 -3.52 3.58 1.96
CA SER A 125 -4.91 4.00 1.75
C SER A 125 -5.03 5.54 1.73
N ILE A 126 -4.31 6.22 2.62
CA ILE A 126 -4.28 7.69 2.71
C ILE A 126 -3.60 8.27 1.47
N VAL A 127 -2.45 7.72 1.08
CA VAL A 127 -1.69 8.18 -0.11
C VAL A 127 -2.51 8.04 -1.39
N LEU A 128 -3.24 6.93 -1.54
CA LEU A 128 -4.06 6.66 -2.72
C LEU A 128 -5.46 7.29 -2.66
N SER A 129 -5.83 7.91 -1.54
CA SER A 129 -7.13 8.57 -1.39
C SER A 129 -7.19 9.79 -2.30
N ALA A 130 -7.82 9.60 -3.45
CA ALA A 130 -7.93 10.60 -4.50
C ALA A 130 -8.78 11.79 -4.04
N GLY A 131 -8.15 12.96 -3.96
CA GLY A 131 -8.82 14.23 -3.70
C GLY A 131 -9.35 14.94 -4.97
N PRO A 132 -9.47 16.28 -4.92
CA PRO A 132 -9.86 17.10 -6.07
C PRO A 132 -8.99 16.80 -7.31
N PRO A 133 -9.52 16.79 -8.54
CA PRO A 133 -10.69 17.56 -8.99
C PRO A 133 -12.00 16.77 -9.20
N PHE A 134 -12.02 15.44 -8.97
CA PHE A 134 -13.18 14.60 -9.26
C PHE A 134 -14.00 14.23 -8.03
N ARG A 135 -13.36 14.16 -6.87
CA ARG A 135 -13.96 13.82 -5.58
C ARG A 135 -13.69 14.92 -4.57
N LYS A 136 -14.55 15.03 -3.58
CA LYS A 136 -14.30 15.86 -2.39
C LYS A 136 -13.05 15.35 -1.63
N PRO A 137 -12.39 16.22 -0.86
CA PRO A 137 -11.24 15.81 -0.07
C PRO A 137 -11.64 14.72 0.94
N MET A 138 -10.70 13.81 1.23
CA MET A 138 -10.92 12.72 2.19
C MET A 138 -11.40 13.18 3.56
N THR A 139 -11.10 14.44 3.93
CA THR A 139 -11.49 15.03 5.22
C THR A 139 -12.99 15.21 5.40
N GLN A 140 -13.76 15.22 4.30
CA GLN A 140 -15.23 15.28 4.37
C GLN A 140 -15.87 13.89 4.53
N ASN A 141 -15.12 12.82 4.30
CA ASN A 141 -15.59 11.45 4.49
C ASN A 141 -15.33 11.00 5.93
N VAL A 142 -16.23 11.41 6.83
CA VAL A 142 -16.13 11.12 8.27
C VAL A 142 -16.06 9.62 8.57
N PRO A 143 -16.88 8.74 7.95
CA PRO A 143 -16.75 7.30 8.16
C PRO A 143 -15.36 6.76 7.82
N TYR A 144 -14.80 7.17 6.68
CA TYR A 144 -13.45 6.77 6.26
C TYR A 144 -12.36 7.24 7.24
N LEU A 145 -12.44 8.49 7.70
CA LEU A 145 -11.50 9.00 8.71
C LEU A 145 -11.61 8.23 10.03
N CYS A 146 -12.83 7.93 10.47
CA CYS A 146 -13.06 7.13 11.67
C CYS A 146 -12.41 5.75 11.53
N THR A 147 -12.60 5.07 10.41
CA THR A 147 -11.97 3.77 10.12
C THR A 147 -10.44 3.84 10.14
N ILE A 148 -9.83 4.88 9.57
CA ILE A 148 -8.37 5.07 9.64
C ILE A 148 -7.92 5.19 11.11
N ILE A 149 -8.58 6.05 11.89
CA ILE A 149 -8.21 6.28 13.28
C ILE A 149 -8.34 4.99 14.10
N VAL A 150 -9.46 4.28 13.94
CA VAL A 150 -9.69 2.99 14.59
C VAL A 150 -8.63 1.96 14.20
N ASN A 151 -8.29 1.85 12.91
CA ASN A 151 -7.25 0.92 12.46
C ASN A 151 -5.87 1.29 13.01
N ILE A 152 -5.51 2.57 13.07
CA ILE A 152 -4.25 3.03 13.70
C ILE A 152 -4.24 2.65 15.18
N LEU A 153 -5.34 2.87 15.89
CA LEU A 153 -5.46 2.52 17.31
C LEU A 153 -5.33 1.01 17.52
N ILE A 154 -6.03 0.19 16.75
CA ILE A 154 -5.97 -1.27 16.86
C ILE A 154 -4.56 -1.78 16.54
N SER A 155 -3.95 -1.34 15.43
CA SER A 155 -2.57 -1.73 15.07
C SER A 155 -1.55 -1.23 16.09
N GLY A 156 -1.75 -0.02 16.65
CA GLY A 156 -0.91 0.52 17.73
C GLY A 156 -1.03 -0.26 19.04
N CYS A 157 -2.24 -0.61 19.44
CA CYS A 157 -2.50 -1.46 20.61
C CYS A 157 -1.84 -2.82 20.44
N MET A 158 -1.99 -3.45 19.27
CA MET A 158 -1.39 -4.74 18.95
C MET A 158 0.15 -4.69 18.97
N LEU A 159 0.76 -3.57 18.57
CA LEU A 159 2.22 -3.39 18.63
C LEU A 159 2.74 -3.18 20.06
N PHE A 160 2.12 -2.28 20.85
CA PHE A 160 2.66 -1.89 22.15
C PHE A 160 2.19 -2.76 23.31
N ARG A 161 0.91 -3.12 23.35
CA ARG A 161 0.28 -3.88 24.43
C ARG A 161 -0.78 -4.83 23.85
N PRO A 162 -0.36 -5.88 23.12
CA PRO A 162 -1.30 -6.92 22.74
C PRO A 162 -1.80 -7.63 24.01
N SER A 163 -3.11 -7.84 24.12
CA SER A 163 -3.68 -8.70 25.17
C SER A 163 -3.26 -10.16 24.92
N ASP A 164 -3.18 -10.98 25.97
CA ASP A 164 -2.73 -12.37 25.88
C ASP A 164 -3.46 -13.16 24.78
N TRP A 165 -4.79 -13.02 24.72
CA TRP A 165 -5.61 -13.62 23.66
C TRP A 165 -5.20 -13.19 22.24
N VAL A 166 -4.87 -11.90 22.03
CA VAL A 166 -4.42 -11.40 20.73
C VAL A 166 -3.03 -11.96 20.40
N THR A 167 -2.14 -12.01 21.38
CA THR A 167 -0.79 -12.58 21.22
C THR A 167 -0.85 -14.05 20.81
N GLU A 168 -1.75 -14.83 21.42
CA GLU A 168 -1.95 -16.25 21.09
C GLU A 168 -2.59 -16.43 19.71
N VAL A 169 -3.69 -15.72 19.41
CA VAL A 169 -4.42 -15.84 18.14
C VAL A 169 -3.60 -15.34 16.96
N MET A 170 -2.91 -14.21 17.12
CA MET A 170 -2.04 -13.62 16.09
C MET A 170 -0.63 -14.19 16.13
N GLN A 171 -0.32 -15.11 17.07
CA GLN A 171 0.97 -15.78 17.19
C GLN A 171 2.17 -14.80 17.24
N LEU A 172 2.00 -13.70 17.98
CA LEU A 172 2.98 -12.61 18.06
C LEU A 172 4.13 -12.99 19.00
N THR A 173 5.36 -12.71 18.58
CA THR A 173 6.56 -12.91 19.41
C THR A 173 6.96 -11.65 20.16
N PHE A 174 7.80 -11.83 21.18
CA PHE A 174 8.38 -10.70 21.91
C PHE A 174 9.23 -9.82 20.99
N MET A 175 9.18 -8.51 21.21
CA MET A 175 9.90 -7.48 20.47
C MET A 175 10.31 -6.36 21.43
N SER A 176 11.54 -5.88 21.33
CA SER A 176 12.01 -4.79 22.19
C SER A 176 11.25 -3.49 21.92
N ASN A 177 11.01 -2.68 22.97
CA ASN A 177 10.31 -1.41 22.83
C ASN A 177 11.03 -0.45 21.87
N VAL A 178 12.37 -0.45 21.86
CA VAL A 178 13.18 0.35 20.94
C VAL A 178 12.86 0.00 19.49
N PHE A 179 12.77 -1.31 19.19
CA PHE A 179 12.46 -1.77 17.84
C PHE A 179 11.01 -1.44 17.45
N LYS A 180 10.04 -1.53 18.39
CA LYS A 180 8.65 -1.11 18.14
C LYS A 180 8.56 0.35 17.70
N PHE A 181 9.25 1.26 18.40
CA PHE A 181 9.30 2.68 18.01
C PHE A 181 10.00 2.88 16.68
N TRP A 182 11.10 2.16 16.43
CA TRP A 182 11.80 2.19 15.15
C TRP A 182 10.90 1.75 13.99
N LEU A 183 10.09 0.70 14.18
CA LEU A 183 9.14 0.19 13.19
C LEU A 183 8.08 1.23 12.82
N ILE A 184 7.51 1.94 13.81
CA ILE A 184 6.59 3.06 13.57
C ILE A 184 7.29 4.20 12.84
N ALA A 185 8.50 4.57 13.28
CA ALA A 185 9.26 5.65 12.67
C ALA A 185 9.56 5.34 11.19
N LEU A 186 9.92 4.09 10.88
CA LEU A 186 10.11 3.63 9.51
C LEU A 186 8.80 3.68 8.72
N ALA A 187 7.69 3.18 9.28
CA ALA A 187 6.39 3.18 8.61
C ALA A 187 5.93 4.61 8.27
N PHE A 188 6.10 5.54 9.22
CA PHE A 188 5.80 6.96 9.01
C PHE A 188 6.76 7.61 8.00
N GLY A 189 8.06 7.29 8.06
CA GLY A 189 9.05 7.79 7.09
C GLY A 189 8.72 7.33 5.66
N VAL A 190 8.36 6.06 5.49
CA VAL A 190 7.90 5.50 4.20
C VAL A 190 6.61 6.17 3.74
N PHE A 191 5.67 6.45 4.66
CA PHE A 191 4.46 7.20 4.34
C PHE A 191 4.77 8.61 3.80
N VAL A 192 5.62 9.37 4.49
CA VAL A 192 6.02 10.73 4.05
C VAL A 192 6.74 10.68 2.70
N LEU A 193 7.63 9.71 2.50
CA LEU A 193 8.33 9.51 1.25
C LEU A 193 7.36 9.14 0.11
N SER A 194 6.46 8.19 0.36
CA SER A 194 5.41 7.74 -0.57
C SER A 194 4.47 8.89 -0.96
N TRP A 195 4.01 9.68 0.00
CA TRP A 195 3.17 10.86 -0.23
C TRP A 195 3.87 11.93 -1.08
N THR A 196 5.15 12.17 -0.77
CA THR A 196 5.98 13.13 -1.54
C THR A 196 6.26 12.62 -2.95
N ALA A 197 6.52 11.32 -3.10
CA ALA A 197 6.72 10.68 -4.39
C ALA A 197 5.47 10.76 -5.27
N GLU A 198 4.29 10.53 -4.68
CA GLU A 198 3.01 10.62 -5.37
C GLU A 198 2.74 12.01 -5.93
N LYS A 199 3.01 13.06 -5.14
CA LYS A 199 2.75 14.44 -5.55
C LYS A 199 3.79 15.00 -6.52
N ASN A 200 5.07 14.71 -6.28
CA ASN A 200 6.17 15.41 -6.95
C ASN A 200 6.91 14.55 -7.97
N ILE A 201 7.15 13.28 -7.67
CA ILE A 201 8.07 12.43 -8.43
C ILE A 201 7.32 11.75 -9.58
N PHE A 202 6.20 11.08 -9.31
CA PHE A 202 5.52 10.29 -10.34
C PHE A 202 4.97 11.11 -11.50
N PRO A 203 4.39 12.33 -11.31
CA PRO A 203 4.00 13.17 -12.43
C PRO A 203 5.19 13.57 -13.32
N ARG A 204 6.36 13.84 -12.72
CA ARG A 204 7.58 14.22 -13.45
C ARG A 204 8.16 13.03 -14.22
N VAL A 205 8.27 11.86 -13.57
CA VAL A 205 8.76 10.63 -14.21
C VAL A 205 7.84 10.20 -15.35
N ALA A 206 6.52 10.29 -15.17
CA ALA A 206 5.56 9.97 -16.22
C ALA A 206 5.68 10.90 -17.45
N GLN A 207 6.01 12.17 -17.24
CA GLN A 207 6.30 13.11 -18.33
C GLN A 207 7.62 12.76 -19.02
N MET A 208 8.69 12.50 -18.27
CA MET A 208 10.00 12.10 -18.82
C MET A 208 9.91 10.82 -19.66
N LEU A 209 9.25 9.77 -19.16
CA LEU A 209 8.99 8.53 -19.91
C LEU A 209 8.10 8.78 -21.15
N GLY A 210 7.20 9.77 -21.07
CA GLY A 210 6.45 10.28 -22.21
C GLY A 210 7.36 10.79 -23.33
N HIS A 211 8.30 11.66 -22.98
CA HIS A 211 9.27 12.25 -23.91
C HIS A 211 10.30 11.24 -24.43
N ALA A 212 10.82 10.37 -23.57
CA ALA A 212 11.76 9.32 -23.96
C ALA A 212 11.14 8.36 -24.98
N ARG A 213 9.90 7.89 -24.73
CA ARG A 213 9.20 7.02 -25.69
C ARG A 213 8.81 7.75 -26.98
N ALA A 214 8.54 9.05 -26.94
CA ALA A 214 8.32 9.86 -28.14
C ALA A 214 9.60 10.00 -28.99
N ARG A 215 10.78 10.05 -28.36
CA ARG A 215 12.07 10.02 -29.05
C ARG A 215 12.40 8.64 -29.63
N LEU A 216 12.06 7.56 -28.93
CA LEU A 216 12.34 6.18 -29.34
C LEU A 216 11.39 5.63 -30.41
N GLN A 217 10.19 6.21 -30.56
CA GLN A 217 9.21 5.79 -31.58
C GLN A 217 8.83 6.96 -32.51
N PRO A 218 9.73 7.40 -33.42
CA PRO A 218 9.47 8.51 -34.33
C PRO A 218 8.32 8.25 -35.32
N HIS A 219 8.01 6.97 -35.61
CA HIS A 219 6.92 6.58 -36.53
C HIS A 219 5.55 6.33 -35.85
N TYR A 220 5.43 6.48 -34.53
CA TYR A 220 4.17 6.22 -33.84
C TYR A 220 3.19 7.41 -34.01
N ARG A 221 2.37 7.36 -35.06
CA ARG A 221 1.25 8.29 -35.25
C ARG A 221 0.20 8.06 -34.16
N LYS A 222 0.05 9.04 -33.26
CA LYS A 222 -1.00 9.04 -32.24
C LYS A 222 -2.36 8.93 -32.93
N LYS A 223 -3.03 7.77 -32.83
CA LYS A 223 -4.38 7.56 -33.39
C LYS A 223 -5.30 8.67 -32.89
N ARG A 224 -5.85 9.46 -33.81
CA ARG A 224 -6.78 10.55 -33.49
C ARG A 224 -8.04 9.92 -32.88
N LYS A 225 -8.56 10.51 -31.81
CA LYS A 225 -9.73 9.95 -31.09
C LYS A 225 -10.93 9.87 -32.03
N MET A 226 -11.57 8.71 -32.11
CA MET A 226 -12.66 8.42 -33.05
C MET A 226 -13.81 9.43 -32.98
N TYR A 227 -14.20 9.91 -31.79
CA TYR A 227 -15.25 10.94 -31.69
C TYR A 227 -14.86 12.29 -32.33
N LYS A 228 -13.57 12.66 -32.33
CA LYS A 228 -13.13 13.91 -33.00
C LYS A 228 -13.20 13.76 -34.51
N VAL A 229 -12.93 12.55 -35.00
CA VAL A 229 -13.09 12.18 -36.41
C VAL A 229 -14.58 12.22 -36.78
N LEU A 230 -15.45 11.64 -35.95
CA LEU A 230 -16.91 11.68 -36.13
C LEU A 230 -17.48 13.10 -36.04
N LEU A 231 -16.99 13.94 -35.11
CA LEU A 231 -17.45 15.32 -34.95
C LEU A 231 -16.99 16.23 -36.10
N GLU A 232 -15.83 15.98 -36.69
CA GLU A 232 -15.43 16.61 -37.95
C GLU A 232 -16.25 16.09 -39.13
N ALA A 233 -16.54 14.79 -39.18
CA ALA A 233 -17.40 14.20 -40.21
C ALA A 233 -18.85 14.70 -40.16
N LEU A 234 -19.36 15.05 -38.97
CA LEU A 234 -20.68 15.68 -38.78
C LEU A 234 -20.69 17.19 -39.10
N ARG A 235 -19.52 17.82 -39.31
CA ARG A 235 -19.39 19.24 -39.68
C ARG A 235 -19.17 19.44 -41.19
N LEU A 236 -18.95 18.36 -41.92
CA LEU A 236 -18.91 18.30 -43.39
C LEU A 236 -20.30 17.90 -43.90
#